data_AF-A0A0C2J8C6-F1
#
_entry.id   AF-A0A0C2J8C6-F1
#
_cell.length_a   1.000
_cell.length_b   1.000
_cell.length_c   1.000
_cell.angle_alpha   90.00
_cell.angle_beta   90.00
_cell.angle_gamma   90.00
#
_symmetry.space_group_name_H-M   'P 1'
#
loop_
_entity.id
_entity.type
_entity.pdbx_description
1 polymer ?
#
loop_
_entity_poly.entity_id
_entity_poly.type
_entity_poly.pdbx_seq_one_letter_code
_entity_poly.pdbx_strand_id
1 'polypeptide(L)'
;MKPHPIADGLLLPTAKHIVRVMIEEEYVNKLNNMYISLDTVHMRIADISSDILDQMIQEMKSSTLPIFSIQLDESKDVENGSFIGKSTKFNGNIFVACAYMVM
;
A
#
# COMPACT_ATOMS: atom_id res chain seq x y z
N MET A 1 -4.52 -13.53 -14.28
CA MET A 1 -4.06 -12.96 -13.00
C MET A 1 -2.56 -13.18 -12.89
N LYS A 2 -1.77 -12.11 -12.74
CA LYS A 2 -0.32 -12.20 -12.55
C LYS A 2 -0.02 -12.27 -11.03
N PRO A 3 0.79 -13.23 -10.55
CA PRO A 3 1.20 -13.30 -9.15
C PRO A 3 1.94 -12.03 -8.74
N HIS A 4 1.75 -11.56 -7.51
CA HIS A 4 2.52 -10.44 -6.99
C HIS A 4 3.87 -10.97 -6.45
N PRO A 5 5.01 -10.69 -7.10
CA PRO A 5 6.26 -11.42 -6.88
C PRO A 5 6.80 -11.35 -5.45
N ILE A 6 6.63 -10.22 -4.75
CA ILE A 6 7.09 -10.05 -3.37
C ILE A 6 6.16 -10.73 -2.36
N ALA A 7 4.85 -10.48 -2.45
CA ALA A 7 3.86 -11.05 -1.53
C ALA A 7 3.82 -12.59 -1.64
N ASP A 8 3.78 -13.13 -2.87
CA ASP A 8 3.80 -14.57 -3.09
C ASP A 8 5.17 -15.18 -2.77
N GLY A 9 6.26 -14.44 -2.99
CA GLY A 9 7.62 -14.90 -2.66
C GLY A 9 7.87 -15.09 -1.15
N LEU A 10 7.13 -14.41 -0.28
CA LEU A 10 7.31 -14.47 1.18
C LEU A 10 6.20 -15.24 1.89
N LEU A 11 4.94 -15.00 1.51
CA LEU A 11 3.79 -15.58 2.21
C LEU A 11 3.57 -17.04 1.81
N LEU A 12 3.76 -17.40 0.54
CA LEU A 12 3.51 -18.76 0.07
C LEU A 12 4.49 -19.79 0.65
N PRO A 13 5.82 -19.54 0.71
CA PRO A 13 6.74 -20.47 1.38
C PRO A 13 6.44 -20.63 2.88
N THR A 14 6.06 -19.54 3.55
CA THR A 14 5.70 -19.55 4.97
C THR A 14 4.43 -20.37 5.21
N ALA A 15 3.38 -20.15 4.41
CA ALA A 15 2.14 -20.93 4.49
C ALA A 15 2.39 -22.42 4.22
N LYS A 16 3.22 -22.75 3.22
CA LYS A 16 3.63 -24.13 2.95
C LYS A 16 4.38 -24.76 4.11
N HIS A 17 5.25 -24.01 4.77
CA HIS A 17 5.96 -24.49 5.96
C HIS A 17 5.00 -24.79 7.12
N ILE A 18 4.06 -23.88 7.39
CA ILE A 18 3.03 -24.07 8.43
C ILE A 18 2.19 -25.31 8.14
N VAL A 19 1.65 -25.45 6.92
CA VAL A 19 0.82 -26.60 6.54
C VAL A 19 1.61 -27.91 6.61
N ARG A 20 2.88 -27.90 6.20
CA ARG A 20 3.75 -29.07 6.30
C ARG A 20 3.98 -29.49 7.76
N VAL A 21 4.17 -28.54 8.66
CA VAL A 21 4.49 -28.79 10.07
C VAL A 21 3.25 -29.10 10.92
N MET A 22 2.15 -28.40 10.69
CA MET A 22 0.95 -28.44 11.55
C MET A 22 -0.18 -29.29 11.02
N ILE A 23 -0.28 -29.44 9.70
CA ILE A 23 -1.30 -30.30 9.07
C ILE A 23 -0.56 -31.55 8.63
N GLU A 24 -0.27 -31.73 7.34
CA GLU A 24 0.53 -32.82 6.79
C GLU A 24 1.05 -32.42 5.40
N GLU A 25 2.09 -33.09 4.92
CA GLU A 25 2.75 -32.76 3.63
C GLU A 25 1.80 -32.93 2.42
N GLU A 26 0.77 -33.79 2.53
CA GLU A 26 -0.22 -34.00 1.46
C GLU A 26 -1.05 -32.75 1.13
N TYR A 27 -1.22 -31.83 2.09
CA TYR A 27 -2.01 -30.61 1.91
C TYR A 27 -1.20 -29.45 1.31
N VAL A 28 0.12 -29.54 1.28
CA VAL A 28 1.02 -28.49 0.78
C VAL A 28 0.75 -28.20 -0.70
N ASN A 29 0.41 -29.22 -1.49
CA ASN A 29 0.13 -29.08 -2.92
C ASN A 29 -1.13 -28.27 -3.21
N LYS A 30 -2.10 -28.24 -2.29
CA LYS A 30 -3.32 -27.43 -2.44
C LYS A 30 -3.02 -25.92 -2.37
N LEU A 31 -1.92 -25.54 -1.72
CA LEU A 31 -1.48 -24.14 -1.64
C LEU A 31 -0.83 -23.65 -2.94
N ASN A 32 -0.40 -24.53 -3.86
CA ASN A 32 0.20 -24.10 -5.13
C ASN A 32 -0.77 -23.28 -6.00
N ASN A 33 -2.08 -23.48 -5.81
CA ASN A 33 -3.11 -22.73 -6.52
C ASN A 33 -3.52 -21.44 -5.79
N MET A 34 -2.97 -21.19 -4.58
CA MET A 34 -3.19 -19.96 -3.82
C MET A 34 -2.08 -18.97 -4.15
N TYR A 35 -2.44 -17.88 -4.82
CA TYR A 35 -1.56 -16.73 -5.04
C TYR A 35 -2.35 -15.44 -4.85
N ILE A 36 -1.68 -14.41 -4.36
CA ILE A 36 -2.25 -13.08 -4.25
C ILE A 36 -2.04 -12.40 -5.60
N SER A 37 -3.13 -12.19 -6.34
CA SER A 37 -3.02 -11.52 -7.64
C SER A 37 -2.60 -10.07 -7.48
N LEU A 38 -1.81 -9.58 -8.44
CA LEU A 38 -1.41 -8.17 -8.52
C LEU A 38 -2.64 -7.24 -8.49
N ASP A 39 -3.71 -7.63 -9.18
CA ASP A 39 -4.96 -6.88 -9.25
C ASP A 39 -5.63 -6.77 -7.86
N THR A 40 -5.58 -7.84 -7.06
CA THR A 40 -6.07 -7.85 -5.68
C THR A 40 -5.28 -6.89 -4.79
N VAL A 41 -3.96 -6.85 -4.94
CA VAL A 41 -3.11 -5.92 -4.18
C VAL A 41 -3.40 -4.48 -4.57
N HIS A 42 -3.51 -4.19 -5.87
CA HIS A 42 -3.85 -2.86 -6.37
C HIS A 42 -5.20 -2.38 -5.85
N MET A 43 -6.22 -3.24 -5.94
CA MET A 43 -7.56 -2.92 -5.42
C MET A 43 -7.49 -2.62 -3.93
N ARG A 44 -6.79 -3.44 -3.15
CA ARG A 44 -6.67 -3.22 -1.70
C ARG A 44 -5.90 -1.96 -1.34
N ILE A 45 -4.87 -1.60 -2.11
CA ILE A 45 -4.17 -0.31 -1.97
C ILE A 45 -5.13 0.84 -2.27
N ALA A 46 -5.93 0.74 -3.34
CA ALA A 46 -6.90 1.77 -3.70
C ALA A 46 -7.99 1.93 -2.63
N ASP A 47 -8.52 0.83 -2.10
CA ASP A 47 -9.50 0.83 -1.02
C ASP A 47 -8.94 1.50 0.24
N ILE A 48 -7.75 1.09 0.69
CA ILE A 48 -7.09 1.70 1.85
C ILE A 48 -6.81 3.19 1.60
N SER A 49 -6.38 3.56 0.39
CA SER A 49 -6.15 4.96 0.03
C SER A 49 -7.44 5.78 0.07
N SER A 50 -8.56 5.20 -0.36
CA SER A 50 -9.87 5.85 -0.30
C SER A 50 -10.34 6.02 1.15
N ASP A 51 -10.22 4.98 1.96
CA ASP A 51 -10.61 5.01 3.37
C ASP A 51 -9.81 6.06 4.16
N ILE A 52 -8.50 6.15 3.92
CA ILE A 52 -7.65 7.18 4.53
C ILE A 52 -8.09 8.57 4.09
N LEU A 53 -8.36 8.77 2.79
CA LEU A 53 -8.82 10.05 2.26
C LEU A 53 -10.14 10.47 2.91
N ASP A 54 -11.08 9.53 3.05
CA ASP A 54 -12.38 9.79 3.65
C ASP A 54 -12.27 10.16 5.12
N GLN A 55 -11.47 9.43 5.90
CA GLN A 55 -11.19 9.76 7.30
C GLN A 55 -10.62 11.17 7.43
N MET A 56 -9.65 11.53 6.58
CA MET A 56 -9.08 12.86 6.55
C MET A 56 -10.13 13.93 6.24
N ILE A 57 -10.99 13.72 5.22
CA ILE A 57 -12.06 14.67 4.89
C ILE A 57 -13.00 14.88 6.08
N GLN A 58 -13.35 13.81 6.79
CA GLN A 58 -14.18 13.91 7.99
C GLN A 58 -13.48 14.69 9.10
N GLU A 59 -12.20 14.41 9.36
CA GLU A 59 -11.41 15.15 10.34
C GLU A 59 -11.34 16.65 10.00
N MET A 60 -11.06 16.98 8.72
CA MET A 60 -11.01 18.36 8.24
C MET A 60 -12.34 19.08 8.45
N LYS A 61 -13.47 18.41 8.18
CA LYS A 61 -14.82 18.95 8.41
C LYS A 61 -15.15 19.13 9.89
N SER A 62 -14.62 18.25 10.75
CA SER A 62 -14.88 18.27 12.20
C SER A 62 -14.02 19.26 12.97
N SER A 63 -12.87 19.68 12.42
CA SER A 63 -11.94 20.56 13.11
C SER A 63 -12.43 22.00 13.20
N THR A 64 -12.40 22.54 14.42
CA THR A 64 -12.82 23.91 14.73
C THR A 64 -11.84 24.99 14.24
N LEU A 65 -10.59 24.61 13.95
CA LEU A 65 -9.55 25.50 13.41
C LEU A 65 -9.00 24.90 12.09
N PRO A 66 -9.26 25.53 10.93
CA PRO A 66 -8.82 25.04 9.63
C PRO A 66 -7.37 25.46 9.36
N ILE A 67 -6.39 24.94 10.10
CA ILE A 67 -4.97 25.21 9.83
C ILE A 67 -4.44 24.13 8.89
N PHE A 68 -4.33 24.50 7.61
CA PHE A 68 -3.77 23.66 6.56
C PHE A 68 -2.53 24.33 5.97
N SER A 69 -1.52 23.53 5.64
CA SER A 69 -0.43 23.98 4.78
C SER A 69 -0.09 22.90 3.76
N ILE A 70 0.16 23.30 2.52
CA ILE A 70 0.60 22.39 1.46
C ILE A 70 2.10 22.59 1.29
N GLN A 71 2.86 21.51 1.35
CA GLN A 71 4.29 21.49 1.08
C GLN A 71 4.54 20.74 -0.22
N LEU A 72 5.26 21.38 -1.13
CA LEU A 72 5.74 20.78 -2.37
C LEU A 72 7.23 20.51 -2.17
N ASP A 73 7.61 19.24 -2.26
CA ASP A 73 9.01 18.82 -2.20
C ASP A 73 9.41 18.25 -3.57
N GLU A 74 10.42 18.84 -4.18
CA GLU A 74 11.01 18.33 -5.41
C GLU A 74 12.25 17.51 -5.05
N SER A 75 12.12 16.19 -5.15
CA SER A 75 13.27 15.28 -5.00
C SER A 75 13.86 15.00 -6.38
N LYS A 76 15.14 15.28 -6.56
CA LYS A 76 15.89 14.86 -7.75
C LYS A 76 16.41 13.46 -7.51
N ASP A 77 15.90 12.48 -8.25
CA ASP A 77 16.52 11.16 -8.27
C ASP A 77 17.76 11.23 -9.19
N VAL A 78 18.85 10.57 -8.78
CA VAL A 78 20.16 10.66 -9.46
C VAL A 78 20.14 9.90 -10.80
N GLU A 79 19.07 9.14 -11.08
CA GLU A 79 18.83 8.41 -12.33
C GLU A 79 17.55 8.90 -13.03
N ASN A 80 17.69 9.94 -13.87
CA ASN A 80 16.79 10.34 -14.95
C ASN A 80 15.31 10.66 -14.66
N GLY A 81 14.91 10.88 -13.40
CA GLY A 81 13.56 11.36 -13.06
C GLY A 81 13.57 12.43 -11.97
N SER A 82 13.01 13.60 -12.26
CA SER A 82 12.60 14.53 -11.20
C SER A 82 11.23 14.09 -10.69
N PHE A 83 11.13 13.76 -9.40
CA PHE A 83 9.86 13.45 -8.75
C PHE A 83 9.38 14.68 -7.95
N ILE A 84 8.12 15.07 -8.15
CA ILE A 84 7.48 16.12 -7.35
C ILE A 84 6.52 15.45 -6.38
N GLY A 85 6.91 15.37 -5.11
CA GLY A 85 6.06 14.93 -4.02
C GLY A 85 5.21 16.08 -3.51
N LYS A 86 3.90 15.86 -3.36
CA LYS A 86 3.02 16.81 -2.67
C LYS A 86 2.67 16.24 -1.30
N SER A 87 2.86 17.02 -0.25
CA SER A 87 2.40 16.66 1.08
C SER A 87 1.52 17.76 1.64
N THR A 88 0.45 17.38 2.34
CA THR A 88 -0.42 18.30 3.04
C THR A 88 -0.21 18.09 4.52
N LYS A 89 -0.04 19.17 5.28
CA LYS A 89 0.04 19.13 6.74
C LYS A 89 -1.27 19.64 7.33
N PHE A 90 -1.81 18.88 8.27
CA PHE A 90 -2.99 19.26 9.06
C PHE A 90 -2.71 19.04 10.54
N ASN A 91 -2.91 20.08 11.36
CA ASN A 91 -2.64 20.06 12.81
C ASN A 91 -1.24 19.55 13.20
N GLY A 92 -0.21 19.82 12.38
CA GLY A 92 1.17 19.38 12.64
C GLY A 92 1.51 17.96 12.18
N ASN A 93 0.53 17.17 11.76
CA ASN A 93 0.76 15.85 11.15
C ASN A 93 1.04 16.00 9.65
N ILE A 94 2.08 15.32 9.17
CA ILE A 94 2.44 15.24 7.73
C ILE A 94 1.58 14.15 7.09
N PHE A 95 0.86 14.53 6.05
CA PHE A 95 0.17 13.60 5.16
C PHE A 95 0.85 13.66 3.80
N VAL A 96 1.60 12.62 3.47
CA VAL A 96 2.24 12.51 2.15
C VAL A 96 1.18 12.05 1.16
N ALA A 97 0.75 12.93 0.26
CA ALA A 97 0.03 12.52 -0.94
C ALA A 97 1.08 12.03 -1.93
N CYS A 98 1.49 10.77 -1.77
CA CYS A 98 2.44 10.16 -2.70
C CYS A 98 1.74 10.10 -4.06
N ALA A 99 2.17 10.96 -4.99
CA ALA A 99 1.74 10.88 -6.37
C ALA A 99 2.23 9.54 -6.91
N TYR A 100 1.32 8.59 -7.10
CA TYR A 100 1.62 7.34 -7.78
C TYR A 100 2.13 7.67 -9.19
N MET A 101 3.44 7.56 -9.37
CA MET A 101 4.06 7.26 -10.65
C MET A 101 4.04 5.75 -10.78
N VAL A 102 3.02 5.21 -11.44
CA VAL A 102 3.02 3.85 -11.97
C VAL A 102 2.81 3.99 -13.48
N MET A 103 3.94 3.98 -14.19
CA MET A 103 3.98 3.48 -15.58
C MET A 103 3.76 1.97 -15.58
#